data_AF-A0A1A8LUG2-F1
#
_entry.id   AF-A0A1A8LUG2-F1
#
_cell.length_a   1.000
_cell.length_b   1.000
_cell.length_c   1.000
_cell.angle_alpha   90.00
_cell.angle_beta   90.00
_cell.angle_gamma   90.00
#
_symmetry.space_group_name_H-M   'P 1'
#
loop_
_entity.id
_entity.type
_entity.pdbx_description
1 polymer ?
#
loop_
_entity_poly.entity_id
_entity_poly.type
_entity_poly.pdbx_seq_one_letter_code
_entity_poly.pdbx_strand_id
1 'polypeptide(L)'
;ETREAAVSRLADDMLEKLPPNYIPFEVRERLQKMGPFQPMNIFLRQEIDRMQRVIVLVRNTLTDLKLAIDGTIIMSENLRDALDCMYDARIPARWMKASWASSTLGFWFTELLERNRQFQAWIFEGRPNCFWMTGFFNPQGFLTAMRQEITRANKGWALDRMVLCNEVTRWMKDDITQPPTEGVYVYGLYLEGAGWERRHCKLVDSKPKVLFETMPVIRMYAENNGVKDLRLYSCPIYKKPVRTDMNYIATVDLKTSLPPEHWILRGVALLCDVK
;
A
#
# COMPACT_ATOMS: atom_id res chain seq x y z
N GLU A 1 19.70 0.54 -32.84
CA GLU A 1 18.56 -0.33 -32.47
C GLU A 1 17.27 0.44 -32.72
N THR A 2 16.21 -0.19 -33.24
CA THR A 2 14.93 0.50 -33.45
C THR A 2 14.15 0.63 -32.14
N ARG A 3 13.23 1.60 -32.05
CA ARG A 3 12.40 1.81 -30.85
C ARG A 3 11.57 0.56 -30.54
N GLU A 4 11.04 -0.04 -31.60
CA GLU A 4 10.24 -1.26 -31.59
C GLU A 4 11.02 -2.45 -31.04
N ALA A 5 12.29 -2.63 -31.46
CA ALA A 5 13.13 -3.71 -30.97
C ALA A 5 13.45 -3.57 -29.48
N ALA A 6 13.68 -2.34 -29.00
CA ALA A 6 13.95 -2.07 -27.59
C ALA A 6 12.71 -2.35 -26.73
N VAL A 7 11.54 -1.87 -27.16
CA VAL A 7 10.26 -2.08 -26.48
C VAL A 7 9.87 -3.55 -26.49
N SER A 8 10.11 -4.28 -27.59
CA SER A 8 9.80 -5.71 -27.68
C SER A 8 10.63 -6.52 -26.67
N ARG A 9 11.93 -6.26 -26.53
CA ARG A 9 12.75 -6.90 -25.49
C ARG A 9 12.31 -6.55 -24.08
N LEU A 10 11.97 -5.28 -23.83
CA LEU A 10 11.43 -4.87 -22.54
C LEU A 10 10.10 -5.58 -22.22
N ALA A 11 9.22 -5.73 -23.22
CA ALA A 11 7.97 -6.45 -23.07
C ALA A 11 8.20 -7.92 -22.73
N ASP A 12 9.20 -8.57 -23.34
CA ASP A 12 9.61 -9.94 -23.01
C ASP A 12 10.09 -10.06 -21.56
N ASP A 13 11.03 -9.21 -21.14
CA ASP A 13 11.54 -9.21 -19.77
C ASP A 13 10.44 -8.97 -18.73
N MET A 14 9.48 -8.09 -19.04
CA MET A 14 8.33 -7.82 -18.18
C MET A 14 7.35 -8.98 -18.16
N LEU A 15 7.04 -9.61 -19.30
CA LEU A 15 6.12 -10.74 -19.38
C LEU A 15 6.64 -11.97 -18.63
N GLU A 16 7.95 -12.21 -18.68
CA GLU A 16 8.62 -13.30 -17.95
C GLU A 16 8.49 -13.12 -16.44
N LYS A 17 8.64 -11.88 -15.95
CA LYS A 17 8.57 -11.55 -14.52
C LYS A 17 7.14 -11.31 -14.02
N LEU A 18 6.19 -11.06 -14.92
CA LEU A 18 4.81 -10.73 -14.56
C LEU A 18 4.14 -11.94 -13.90
N PRO A 19 3.58 -11.79 -12.68
CA PRO A 19 2.97 -12.90 -11.95
C PRO A 19 1.85 -13.59 -12.75
N PRO A 20 1.65 -14.90 -12.55
CA PRO A 20 0.53 -15.60 -13.16
C PRO A 20 -0.81 -15.02 -12.67
N ASN A 21 -1.85 -15.24 -13.46
CA ASN A 21 -3.20 -14.87 -13.06
C ASN A 21 -3.64 -15.64 -11.81
N TYR A 22 -4.35 -14.97 -10.91
CA TYR A 22 -5.05 -15.63 -9.82
C TYR A 22 -6.15 -16.54 -10.39
N ILE A 23 -6.11 -17.81 -10.04
CA ILE A 23 -7.14 -18.78 -10.42
C ILE A 23 -8.34 -18.59 -9.49
N PRO A 24 -9.53 -18.17 -10.00
CA PRO A 24 -10.65 -17.78 -9.14
C PRO A 24 -11.13 -18.89 -8.20
N PHE A 25 -11.09 -20.14 -8.67
CA PHE A 25 -11.47 -21.31 -7.88
C PHE A 25 -10.51 -21.53 -6.70
N GLU A 26 -9.20 -21.47 -6.93
CA GLU A 26 -8.20 -21.65 -5.88
C GLU A 26 -8.28 -20.55 -4.83
N VAL A 27 -8.37 -19.28 -5.25
CA VAL A 27 -8.51 -18.14 -4.34
C VAL A 27 -9.78 -18.31 -3.48
N ARG A 28 -10.90 -18.70 -4.10
CA ARG A 28 -12.15 -18.95 -3.37
C ARG A 28 -11.98 -20.07 -2.35
N GLU A 29 -11.39 -21.19 -2.72
CA GLU A 29 -11.17 -22.33 -1.82
C GLU A 29 -10.29 -21.93 -0.62
N ARG A 30 -9.22 -21.17 -0.85
CA ARG A 30 -8.32 -20.68 0.20
C ARG A 30 -9.04 -19.73 1.15
N LEU A 31 -9.80 -18.76 0.63
CA LEU A 31 -10.61 -17.85 1.44
C LEU A 31 -11.67 -18.58 2.28
N GLN A 32 -12.25 -19.67 1.75
CA GLN A 32 -13.18 -20.52 2.50
C GLN A 32 -12.47 -21.16 3.71
N LYS A 33 -11.27 -21.70 3.52
CA LYS A 33 -10.47 -22.29 4.60
C LYS A 33 -10.03 -21.28 5.65
N MET A 34 -9.74 -20.04 5.26
CA MET A 34 -9.33 -18.96 6.16
C MET A 34 -10.49 -18.34 6.96
N GLY A 35 -11.74 -18.63 6.61
CA GLY A 35 -12.92 -17.97 7.17
C GLY A 35 -13.42 -16.86 6.24
N PRO A 36 -14.35 -17.15 5.32
CA PRO A 36 -14.69 -16.25 4.21
C PRO A 36 -15.43 -14.98 4.67
N PHE A 37 -16.01 -15.00 5.87
CA PHE A 37 -16.75 -13.89 6.45
C PHE A 37 -15.94 -13.05 7.43
N GLN A 38 -14.66 -13.41 7.66
CA GLN A 38 -13.75 -12.57 8.44
C GLN A 38 -13.48 -11.27 7.67
N PRO A 39 -13.59 -10.08 8.31
CA PRO A 39 -13.45 -8.80 7.62
C PRO A 39 -12.14 -8.67 6.83
N MET A 40 -11.03 -9.14 7.40
CA MET A 40 -9.72 -9.11 6.78
C MET A 40 -9.64 -9.99 5.52
N ASN A 41 -10.32 -11.12 5.48
CA ASN A 41 -10.35 -12.00 4.31
C ASN A 41 -11.27 -11.44 3.20
N ILE A 42 -12.35 -10.76 3.57
CA ILE A 42 -13.19 -10.02 2.61
C ILE A 42 -12.37 -8.89 1.97
N PHE A 43 -11.60 -8.15 2.78
CA PHE A 43 -10.68 -7.12 2.30
C PHE A 43 -9.63 -7.69 1.35
N LEU A 44 -8.93 -8.77 1.74
CA LEU A 44 -7.94 -9.44 0.90
C LEU A 44 -8.52 -9.84 -0.46
N ARG A 45 -9.73 -10.42 -0.49
CA ARG A 45 -10.40 -10.78 -1.74
C ARG A 45 -10.57 -9.59 -2.68
N GLN A 46 -11.04 -8.45 -2.16
CA GLN A 46 -11.25 -7.25 -2.96
C GLN A 46 -9.94 -6.70 -3.53
N GLU A 47 -8.85 -6.77 -2.75
CA GLU A 47 -7.53 -6.35 -3.20
C GLU A 47 -6.94 -7.29 -4.26
N ILE A 48 -7.12 -8.62 -4.11
CA ILE A 48 -6.74 -9.61 -5.13
C ILE A 48 -7.53 -9.38 -6.42
N ASP A 49 -8.84 -9.17 -6.34
CA ASP A 49 -9.67 -8.90 -7.51
C ASP A 49 -9.20 -7.65 -8.29
N ARG A 50 -8.73 -6.61 -7.57
CA ARG A 50 -8.13 -5.41 -8.18
C ARG A 50 -6.76 -5.70 -8.79
N MET A 51 -5.88 -6.40 -8.07
CA MET A 51 -4.55 -6.78 -8.56
C MET A 51 -4.65 -7.63 -9.83
N GLN A 52 -5.58 -8.60 -9.86
CA GLN A 52 -5.84 -9.46 -11.00
C GLN A 52 -6.20 -8.66 -12.26
N ARG A 53 -7.02 -7.60 -12.13
CA ARG A 53 -7.35 -6.71 -13.27
C ARG A 53 -6.12 -6.01 -13.83
N VAL A 54 -5.21 -5.55 -12.96
CA VAL A 54 -3.97 -4.91 -13.39
C VAL A 54 -3.06 -5.91 -14.09
N ILE A 55 -2.86 -7.11 -13.53
CA ILE A 55 -2.04 -8.17 -14.13
C ILE A 55 -2.56 -8.54 -15.53
N VAL A 56 -3.86 -8.77 -15.67
CA VAL A 56 -4.48 -9.09 -16.98
C VAL A 56 -4.32 -7.94 -17.97
N LEU A 57 -4.53 -6.69 -17.53
CA LEU A 57 -4.37 -5.53 -18.39
C LEU A 57 -2.93 -5.42 -18.92
N VAL A 58 -1.93 -5.57 -18.06
CA VAL A 58 -0.51 -5.52 -18.45
C VAL A 58 -0.20 -6.66 -19.40
N ARG A 59 -0.60 -7.89 -19.04
CA ARG A 59 -0.35 -9.09 -19.86
C ARG A 59 -0.91 -8.94 -21.27
N ASN A 60 -2.17 -8.52 -21.39
CA ASN A 60 -2.80 -8.31 -22.69
C ASN A 60 -2.11 -7.19 -23.47
N THR A 61 -1.81 -6.06 -22.81
CA THR A 61 -1.14 -4.93 -23.47
C THR A 61 0.22 -5.36 -24.03
N LEU A 62 1.04 -6.08 -23.25
CA LEU A 62 2.37 -6.51 -23.67
C LEU A 62 2.31 -7.58 -24.78
N THR A 63 1.43 -8.57 -24.66
CA THR A 63 1.25 -9.59 -25.71
C THR A 63 0.79 -8.98 -27.03
N ASP A 64 -0.24 -8.12 -26.98
CA ASP A 64 -0.77 -7.46 -28.17
C ASP A 64 0.25 -6.48 -28.78
N LEU A 65 1.01 -5.78 -27.94
CA LEU A 65 2.07 -4.87 -28.39
C LEU A 65 3.14 -5.62 -29.18
N LYS A 66 3.57 -6.79 -28.71
CA LYS A 66 4.52 -7.65 -29.45
C LYS A 66 3.95 -8.08 -30.81
N LEU A 67 2.71 -8.59 -30.83
CA LEU A 67 2.06 -8.99 -32.08
C LEU A 67 1.90 -7.82 -33.06
N ALA A 68 1.70 -6.60 -32.55
CA ALA A 68 1.59 -5.40 -33.38
C ALA A 68 2.93 -4.95 -33.95
N ILE A 69 4.02 -5.07 -33.16
CA ILE A 69 5.39 -4.82 -33.61
C ILE A 69 5.79 -5.81 -34.71
N ASP A 70 5.39 -7.07 -34.57
CA ASP A 70 5.64 -8.13 -35.56
C ASP A 70 4.73 -8.01 -36.80
N GLY A 71 3.80 -7.06 -36.83
CA GLY A 71 2.87 -6.84 -37.94
C GLY A 71 1.74 -7.87 -38.04
N THR A 72 1.56 -8.73 -37.03
CA THR A 72 0.50 -9.75 -36.97
C THR A 72 -0.86 -9.12 -36.66
N ILE A 73 -0.90 -8.09 -35.81
CA ILE A 73 -2.11 -7.32 -35.52
C ILE A 73 -1.91 -5.83 -35.79
N ILE A 74 -3.01 -5.09 -35.88
CA ILE A 74 -2.98 -3.66 -36.18
C ILE A 74 -2.54 -2.87 -34.94
N MET A 75 -1.58 -1.95 -35.13
CA MET A 75 -1.14 -1.00 -34.12
C MET A 75 -2.26 0.00 -33.77
N SER A 76 -3.00 -0.29 -32.71
CA SER A 76 -4.03 0.62 -32.18
C SER A 76 -3.43 1.83 -31.45
N GLU A 77 -4.25 2.87 -31.21
CA GLU A 77 -3.83 4.05 -30.44
C GLU A 77 -3.31 3.69 -29.04
N ASN A 78 -3.97 2.74 -28.35
CA ASN A 78 -3.54 2.28 -27.03
C ASN A 78 -2.19 1.54 -27.07
N LEU A 79 -1.91 0.79 -28.15
CA LEU A 79 -0.64 0.10 -28.31
C LEU A 79 0.48 1.07 -28.68
N ARG A 80 0.17 2.10 -29.47
CA ARG A 80 1.11 3.18 -29.78
C ARG A 80 1.48 3.99 -28.53
N ASP A 81 0.49 4.36 -27.70
CA ASP A 81 0.74 4.99 -26.38
C ASP A 81 1.64 4.12 -25.51
N ALA A 82 1.33 2.82 -25.43
CA ALA A 82 2.15 1.88 -24.65
C ALA A 82 3.59 1.81 -25.17
N LEU A 83 3.78 1.73 -26.50
CA LEU A 83 5.10 1.72 -27.14
C LEU A 83 5.90 2.98 -26.80
N ASP A 84 5.31 4.16 -27.01
CA ASP A 84 5.97 5.44 -26.77
C ASP A 84 6.31 5.61 -25.27
N CYS A 85 5.36 5.33 -24.39
CA CYS A 85 5.58 5.39 -22.95
C CYS A 85 6.68 4.42 -22.50
N MET A 86 6.64 3.16 -22.94
CA MET A 86 7.63 2.16 -22.54
C MET A 86 9.03 2.54 -23.01
N TYR A 87 9.17 3.05 -24.24
CA TYR A 87 10.44 3.52 -24.77
C TYR A 87 11.01 4.70 -23.94
N ASP A 88 10.14 5.61 -23.51
CA ASP A 88 10.51 6.78 -22.68
C ASP A 88 10.60 6.46 -21.17
N ALA A 89 10.52 5.18 -20.78
CA ALA A 89 10.45 4.74 -19.38
C ALA A 89 9.27 5.36 -18.56
N ARG A 90 8.20 5.76 -19.25
CA ARG A 90 6.94 6.25 -18.68
C ARG A 90 5.90 5.13 -18.58
N ILE A 91 4.90 5.34 -17.73
CA ILE A 91 3.83 4.38 -17.50
C ILE A 91 2.70 4.66 -18.51
N PRO A 92 2.23 3.67 -19.29
CA PRO A 92 1.09 3.85 -20.18
C PRO A 92 -0.16 4.37 -19.46
N ALA A 93 -0.93 5.24 -20.12
CA ALA A 93 -2.04 5.94 -19.47
C ALA A 93 -3.12 4.98 -18.93
N ARG A 94 -3.39 3.89 -19.67
CA ARG A 94 -4.32 2.85 -19.26
C ARG A 94 -3.90 2.13 -17.97
N TRP A 95 -2.60 1.89 -17.80
CA TRP A 95 -2.10 1.22 -16.60
C TRP A 95 -2.22 2.14 -15.38
N MET A 96 -1.84 3.42 -15.51
CA MET A 96 -2.00 4.40 -14.43
C MET A 96 -3.46 4.52 -13.97
N LYS A 97 -4.40 4.57 -14.91
CA LYS A 97 -5.84 4.66 -14.60
C LYS A 97 -6.37 3.45 -13.82
N ALA A 98 -5.81 2.27 -14.06
CA ALA A 98 -6.22 1.03 -13.41
C ALA A 98 -5.46 0.73 -12.10
N SER A 99 -4.37 1.44 -11.81
CA SER A 99 -3.42 1.07 -10.75
C SER A 99 -3.05 2.23 -9.81
N TRP A 100 -1.77 2.64 -9.81
CA TRP A 100 -1.19 3.70 -9.00
C TRP A 100 -0.23 4.55 -9.84
N ALA A 101 0.01 5.78 -9.36
CA ALA A 101 1.04 6.65 -9.91
C ALA A 101 2.41 6.23 -9.36
N SER A 102 3.43 6.26 -10.21
CA SER A 102 4.83 6.00 -9.87
C SER A 102 5.74 6.83 -10.78
N SER A 103 7.00 7.00 -10.38
CA SER A 103 7.96 7.89 -11.05
C SER A 103 8.41 7.42 -12.43
N THR A 104 8.60 6.11 -12.61
CA THR A 104 9.05 5.51 -13.88
C THR A 104 8.39 4.15 -14.06
N LEU A 105 8.41 3.64 -15.28
CA LEU A 105 7.95 2.29 -15.59
C LEU A 105 8.64 1.21 -14.74
N GLY A 106 9.96 1.34 -14.55
CA GLY A 106 10.74 0.39 -13.74
C GLY A 106 10.27 0.34 -12.29
N PHE A 107 10.13 1.49 -11.64
CA PHE A 107 9.61 1.56 -10.27
C PHE A 107 8.18 1.06 -10.18
N TRP A 108 7.31 1.45 -11.13
CA TRP A 108 5.93 0.98 -11.17
C TRP A 108 5.84 -0.54 -11.25
N PHE A 109 6.69 -1.15 -12.07
CA PHE A 109 6.71 -2.60 -12.22
C PHE A 109 7.25 -3.30 -10.97
N THR A 110 8.29 -2.77 -10.33
CA THR A 110 8.76 -3.29 -9.03
C THR A 110 7.64 -3.24 -7.98
N GLU A 111 6.92 -2.12 -7.88
CA GLU A 111 5.78 -2.01 -6.97
C GLU A 111 4.67 -3.01 -7.30
N LEU A 112 4.42 -3.31 -8.58
CA LEU A 112 3.45 -4.32 -8.99
C LEU A 112 3.84 -5.69 -8.44
N LEU A 113 5.11 -6.06 -8.58
CA LEU A 113 5.64 -7.33 -8.08
C LEU A 113 5.55 -7.41 -6.55
N GLU A 114 5.94 -6.35 -5.83
CA GLU A 114 5.92 -6.32 -4.36
C GLU A 114 4.50 -6.35 -3.81
N ARG A 115 3.57 -5.58 -4.40
CA ARG A 115 2.15 -5.60 -4.03
C ARG A 115 1.55 -6.99 -4.26
N ASN A 116 1.80 -7.58 -5.43
CA ASN A 116 1.35 -8.92 -5.73
C ASN A 116 1.93 -9.95 -4.75
N ARG A 117 3.23 -9.86 -4.42
CA ARG A 117 3.88 -10.75 -3.46
C ARG A 117 3.20 -10.70 -2.10
N GLN A 118 2.83 -9.52 -1.61
CA GLN A 118 2.09 -9.39 -0.36
C GLN A 118 0.74 -10.15 -0.41
N PHE A 119 -0.04 -9.96 -1.46
CA PHE A 119 -1.35 -10.61 -1.59
C PHE A 119 -1.24 -12.12 -1.78
N GLN A 120 -0.29 -12.55 -2.61
CA GLN A 120 -0.01 -13.95 -2.89
C GLN A 120 0.46 -14.68 -1.62
N ALA A 121 1.43 -14.12 -0.89
CA ALA A 121 1.87 -14.71 0.38
C ALA A 121 0.71 -14.75 1.39
N TRP A 122 -0.10 -13.69 1.48
CA TRP A 122 -1.25 -13.67 2.39
C TRP A 122 -2.27 -14.78 2.08
N ILE A 123 -2.67 -14.96 0.83
CA ILE A 123 -3.69 -15.96 0.48
C ILE A 123 -3.15 -17.40 0.47
N PHE A 124 -1.88 -17.62 0.11
CA PHE A 124 -1.33 -18.97 -0.05
C PHE A 124 -0.52 -19.48 1.14
N GLU A 125 0.18 -18.60 1.85
CA GLU A 125 1.05 -18.94 2.99
C GLU A 125 0.39 -18.61 4.34
N GLY A 126 -0.47 -17.59 4.36
CA GLY A 126 -1.26 -17.21 5.53
C GLY A 126 -1.09 -15.75 5.91
N ARG A 127 -1.82 -15.33 6.96
CA ARG A 127 -1.86 -13.93 7.40
C ARG A 127 -0.47 -13.42 7.80
N PRO A 128 0.02 -12.31 7.22
CA PRO A 128 1.28 -11.69 7.61
C PRO A 128 1.26 -11.20 9.06
N ASN A 129 2.41 -11.26 9.73
CA ASN A 129 2.61 -10.65 11.06
C ASN A 129 2.68 -9.11 10.98
N CYS A 130 3.14 -8.58 9.84
CA CYS A 130 3.29 -7.16 9.59
C CYS A 130 2.87 -6.83 8.15
N PHE A 131 2.02 -5.82 7.97
CA PHE A 131 1.41 -5.47 6.69
C PHE A 131 2.07 -4.24 6.08
N TRP A 132 2.39 -4.31 4.78
CA TRP A 132 2.84 -3.16 4.02
C TRP A 132 1.63 -2.29 3.66
N MET A 133 1.39 -1.24 4.45
CA MET A 133 0.17 -0.44 4.34
C MET A 133 0.09 0.29 2.99
N THR A 134 1.23 0.68 2.45
CA THR A 134 1.31 1.42 1.19
C THR A 134 1.13 0.51 -0.03
N GLY A 135 1.27 -0.80 0.17
CA GLY A 135 1.01 -1.85 -0.82
C GLY A 135 -0.47 -2.08 -1.13
N PHE A 136 -1.39 -1.57 -0.30
CA PHE A 136 -2.82 -1.68 -0.55
C PHE A 136 -3.34 -0.65 -1.57
N PHE A 137 -4.32 -1.05 -2.38
CA PHE A 137 -5.14 -0.12 -3.16
C PHE A 137 -6.03 0.72 -2.25
N ASN A 138 -6.59 0.09 -1.21
CA ASN A 138 -7.51 0.71 -0.24
C ASN A 138 -7.04 0.57 1.23
N PRO A 139 -6.04 1.34 1.67
CA PRO A 139 -5.55 1.30 3.06
C PRO A 139 -6.62 1.71 4.10
N GLN A 140 -7.59 2.55 3.76
CA GLN A 140 -8.70 2.87 4.67
C GLN A 140 -9.63 1.66 4.88
N GLY A 141 -9.89 0.91 3.81
CA GLY A 141 -10.63 -0.36 3.87
C GLY A 141 -9.93 -1.40 4.76
N PHE A 142 -8.60 -1.46 4.71
CA PHE A 142 -7.80 -2.29 5.60
C PHE A 142 -8.00 -1.93 7.07
N LEU A 143 -7.89 -0.65 7.43
CA LEU A 143 -8.11 -0.19 8.82
C LEU A 143 -9.55 -0.44 9.28
N THR A 144 -10.52 -0.33 8.37
CA THR A 144 -11.93 -0.63 8.65
C THR A 144 -12.13 -2.13 8.92
N ALA A 145 -11.52 -2.99 8.11
CA ALA A 145 -11.58 -4.43 8.30
C ALA A 145 -10.95 -4.84 9.64
N MET A 146 -9.80 -4.25 10.00
CA MET A 146 -9.16 -4.46 11.30
C MET A 146 -10.09 -4.04 12.45
N ARG A 147 -10.72 -2.86 12.39
CA ARG A 147 -11.70 -2.42 13.41
C ARG A 147 -12.87 -3.38 13.55
N GLN A 148 -13.43 -3.86 12.43
CA GLN A 148 -14.52 -4.83 12.45
C GLN A 148 -14.10 -6.16 13.08
N GLU A 149 -12.86 -6.60 12.84
CA GLU A 149 -12.30 -7.82 13.43
C GLU A 149 -12.20 -7.69 14.95
N ILE A 150 -11.64 -6.58 15.45
CA ILE A 150 -11.57 -6.27 16.90
C ILE A 150 -12.97 -6.17 17.51
N THR A 151 -13.93 -5.54 16.81
CA THR A 151 -15.33 -5.44 17.29
C THR A 151 -15.94 -6.81 17.50
N ARG A 152 -15.75 -7.71 16.53
CA ARG A 152 -16.34 -9.06 16.57
C ARG A 152 -15.67 -9.94 17.62
N ALA A 153 -14.39 -9.73 17.91
CA ALA A 153 -13.67 -10.46 18.95
C ALA A 153 -14.10 -10.05 20.37
N ASN A 154 -14.51 -8.80 20.56
CA ASN A 154 -14.86 -8.24 21.88
C ASN A 154 -16.37 -8.17 22.11
N LYS A 155 -16.89 -9.00 23.03
CA LYS A 155 -18.33 -9.05 23.35
C LYS A 155 -18.83 -7.70 23.89
N GLY A 156 -19.96 -7.23 23.35
CA GLY A 156 -20.61 -6.00 23.78
C GLY A 156 -20.02 -4.71 23.19
N TRP A 157 -18.99 -4.82 22.33
CA TRP A 157 -18.45 -3.66 21.62
C TRP A 157 -19.25 -3.37 20.35
N ALA A 158 -19.49 -2.09 20.08
CA ALA A 158 -20.20 -1.62 18.90
C ALA A 158 -19.23 -0.82 18.00
N LEU A 159 -19.31 -1.02 16.69
CA LEU A 159 -18.34 -0.49 15.72
C LEU A 159 -18.31 1.06 15.68
N ASP A 160 -19.46 1.69 15.93
CA ASP A 160 -19.66 3.15 16.00
C ASP A 160 -18.88 3.80 17.14
N ARG A 161 -18.64 3.06 18.24
CA ARG A 161 -17.91 3.54 19.42
C ARG A 161 -16.41 3.28 19.36
N MET A 162 -15.94 2.60 18.31
CA MET A 162 -14.53 2.28 18.17
C MET A 162 -13.73 3.47 17.68
N VAL A 163 -12.67 3.78 18.41
CA VAL A 163 -11.66 4.77 18.03
C VAL A 163 -10.42 4.03 17.54
N LEU A 164 -9.84 4.50 16.43
CA LEU A 164 -8.56 3.99 15.94
C LEU A 164 -7.45 4.49 16.87
N CYS A 165 -6.64 3.56 17.38
CA CYS A 165 -5.52 3.85 18.25
C CYS A 165 -4.24 3.29 17.63
N ASN A 166 -3.09 3.80 18.07
CA ASN A 166 -1.81 3.34 17.59
C ASN A 166 -0.74 3.32 18.68
N GLU A 167 0.27 2.49 18.45
CA GLU A 167 1.51 2.47 19.23
C GLU A 167 2.69 2.39 18.27
N VAL A 168 3.57 3.40 18.31
CA VAL A 168 4.78 3.39 17.48
C VAL A 168 5.86 2.58 18.19
N THR A 169 6.27 1.47 17.56
CA THR A 169 7.27 0.57 18.14
C THR A 169 8.70 1.06 17.87
N ARG A 170 9.69 0.36 18.42
CA ARG A 170 11.12 0.58 18.10
C ARG A 170 11.60 -0.30 16.96
N TRP A 171 10.77 -1.23 16.51
CA TRP A 171 11.09 -2.31 15.58
C TRP A 171 10.96 -1.86 14.14
N MET A 172 11.83 -2.39 13.30
CA MET A 172 11.64 -2.40 11.85
C MET A 172 10.91 -3.69 11.45
N LYS A 173 10.48 -3.76 10.20
CA LYS A 173 9.71 -4.89 9.66
C LYS A 173 10.37 -6.25 9.97
N ASP A 174 11.68 -6.36 9.77
CA ASP A 174 12.41 -7.64 9.90
C ASP A 174 12.60 -8.08 11.36
N ASP A 175 12.35 -7.18 12.33
CA ASP A 175 12.35 -7.52 13.76
C ASP A 175 11.05 -8.21 14.20
N ILE A 176 9.98 -8.16 13.39
CA ILE A 176 8.65 -8.68 13.74
C ILE A 176 8.55 -10.16 13.43
N THR A 177 8.57 -11.00 14.48
CA THR A 177 8.44 -12.46 14.37
C THR A 177 7.04 -12.99 14.70
N GLN A 178 6.22 -12.17 15.37
CA GLN A 178 4.88 -12.55 15.82
C GLN A 178 3.85 -11.44 15.55
N PRO A 179 2.57 -11.79 15.34
CA PRO A 179 1.51 -10.80 15.23
C PRO A 179 1.24 -10.13 16.60
N PRO A 180 0.63 -8.94 16.63
CA PRO A 180 0.24 -8.32 17.89
C PRO A 180 -0.92 -9.11 18.53
N THR A 181 -1.07 -9.00 19.85
CA THR A 181 -2.19 -9.60 20.59
C THR A 181 -3.54 -9.10 20.09
N GLU A 182 -3.63 -7.81 19.75
CA GLU A 182 -4.81 -7.18 19.16
C GLU A 182 -4.37 -6.15 18.11
N GLY A 183 -5.17 -6.03 17.04
CA GLY A 183 -4.88 -5.15 15.91
C GLY A 183 -3.88 -5.74 14.92
N VAL A 184 -3.09 -4.86 14.30
CA VAL A 184 -2.17 -5.21 13.22
C VAL A 184 -0.89 -4.38 13.31
N TYR A 185 0.24 -4.97 12.96
CA TYR A 185 1.46 -4.18 12.70
C TYR A 185 1.46 -3.69 11.26
N VAL A 186 1.79 -2.43 11.05
CA VAL A 186 1.94 -1.82 9.72
C VAL A 186 3.32 -1.21 9.54
N TYR A 187 3.84 -1.27 8.31
CA TYR A 187 5.09 -0.63 7.90
C TYR A 187 4.96 0.05 6.53
N GLY A 188 6.01 0.79 6.18
CA GLY A 188 6.14 1.49 4.89
C GLY A 188 5.68 2.94 4.91
N LEU A 189 5.37 3.51 6.07
CA LEU A 189 4.99 4.91 6.20
C LEU A 189 6.22 5.82 6.30
N TYR A 190 6.13 7.00 5.70
CA TYR A 190 7.16 8.03 5.71
C TYR A 190 6.67 9.26 6.45
N LEU A 191 7.47 9.79 7.36
CA LEU A 191 7.22 11.04 8.07
C LEU A 191 7.76 12.21 7.26
N GLU A 192 6.90 13.19 6.98
CA GLU A 192 7.26 14.45 6.34
C GLU A 192 7.16 15.60 7.35
N GLY A 193 8.08 16.57 7.29
CA GLY A 193 8.04 17.79 8.11
C GLY A 193 8.59 17.64 9.53
N ALA A 194 9.01 16.43 9.92
CA ALA A 194 9.63 16.14 11.20
C ALA A 194 10.58 14.93 11.06
N GLY A 195 11.40 14.72 12.09
CA GLY A 195 12.13 13.48 12.29
C GLY A 195 11.55 12.60 13.39
N TRP A 196 12.00 11.35 13.46
CA TRP A 196 11.55 10.37 14.45
C TRP A 196 12.69 9.80 15.30
N GLU A 197 12.68 10.07 16.60
CA GLU A 197 13.63 9.48 17.53
C GLU A 197 13.17 8.10 18.00
N ARG A 198 13.74 7.02 17.42
CA ARG A 198 13.39 5.62 17.75
C ARG A 198 13.62 5.24 19.21
N ARG A 199 14.61 5.81 19.91
CA ARG A 199 14.93 5.42 21.30
C ARG A 199 13.81 5.81 22.28
N HIS A 200 13.24 6.99 22.13
CA HIS A 200 12.17 7.48 23.01
C HIS A 200 10.78 7.45 22.36
N CYS A 201 10.70 6.99 21.10
CA CYS A 201 9.50 6.95 20.26
C CYS A 201 8.79 8.31 20.23
N LYS A 202 9.49 9.37 19.78
CA LYS A 202 8.91 10.72 19.73
C LYS A 202 9.36 11.51 18.50
N LEU A 203 8.55 12.51 18.16
CA LEU A 203 8.87 13.52 17.15
C LEU A 203 10.05 14.40 17.60
N VAL A 204 10.92 14.70 16.64
CA VAL A 204 12.04 15.62 16.75
C VAL A 204 12.11 16.46 15.48
N ASP A 205 12.90 17.54 15.47
CA ASP A 205 13.14 18.29 14.25
C ASP A 205 13.82 17.41 13.19
N SER A 206 13.45 17.63 11.93
CA SER A 206 14.06 16.92 10.81
C SER A 206 15.55 17.27 10.70
N LYS A 207 16.35 16.29 10.27
CA LYS A 207 17.77 16.52 9.97
C LYS A 207 17.89 17.43 8.74
N PRO A 208 18.93 18.30 8.66
CA PRO A 208 19.14 19.14 7.49
C PRO A 208 19.15 18.31 6.19
N LYS A 209 18.38 18.76 5.19
CA LYS A 209 18.25 18.12 3.87
C LYS A 209 17.60 16.72 3.87
N VAL A 210 16.98 16.31 4.96
CA VAL A 210 16.15 15.09 5.01
C VAL A 210 14.68 15.50 4.92
N LEU A 211 14.06 15.28 3.75
CA LEU A 211 12.66 15.63 3.51
C LEU A 211 11.68 14.62 4.12
N PHE A 212 12.06 13.34 4.09
CA PHE A 212 11.23 12.24 4.56
C PHE A 212 12.05 11.31 5.46
N GLU A 213 11.44 10.82 6.53
CA GLU A 213 12.04 9.82 7.41
C GLU A 213 11.15 8.56 7.45
N THR A 214 11.75 7.38 7.26
CA THR A 214 11.00 6.12 7.34
C THR A 214 10.58 5.84 8.78
N MET A 215 9.28 5.62 8.99
CA MET A 215 8.76 5.27 10.31
C MET A 215 9.07 3.81 10.67
N PRO A 216 9.34 3.52 11.96
CA PRO A 216 9.33 2.16 12.45
C PRO A 216 7.92 1.55 12.35
N VAL A 217 7.82 0.26 12.63
CA VAL A 217 6.54 -0.45 12.64
C VAL A 217 5.58 0.21 13.63
N ILE A 218 4.36 0.46 13.17
CA ILE A 218 3.28 1.02 13.99
C ILE A 218 2.27 -0.10 14.25
N ARG A 219 1.91 -0.34 15.51
CA ARG A 219 0.74 -1.16 15.85
C ARG A 219 -0.49 -0.30 15.68
N MET A 220 -1.41 -0.72 14.83
CA MET A 220 -2.71 -0.09 14.64
C MET A 220 -3.77 -1.00 15.24
N TYR A 221 -4.61 -0.47 16.13
CA TYR A 221 -5.63 -1.23 16.82
C TYR A 221 -6.84 -0.33 17.13
N ALA A 222 -7.84 -0.84 17.85
CA ALA A 222 -9.05 -0.10 18.15
C ALA A 222 -9.49 -0.31 19.59
N GLU A 223 -9.93 0.77 20.24
CA GLU A 223 -10.46 0.73 21.61
C GLU A 223 -11.88 1.29 21.64
N ASN A 224 -12.68 0.82 22.60
CA ASN A 224 -14.02 1.33 22.87
C ASN A 224 -13.92 2.55 23.80
N ASN A 225 -14.43 3.71 23.37
CA ASN A 225 -14.34 4.98 24.12
C ASN A 225 -12.90 5.44 24.43
N GLY A 226 -12.02 5.44 23.44
CA GLY A 226 -10.66 5.96 23.58
C GLY A 226 -10.64 7.44 24.00
N VAL A 227 -9.91 7.76 25.08
CA VAL A 227 -9.67 9.15 25.50
C VAL A 227 -8.47 9.67 24.71
N LYS A 228 -8.64 10.77 23.98
CA LYS A 228 -7.53 11.43 23.29
C LYS A 228 -6.62 12.11 24.32
N ASP A 229 -5.35 11.74 24.34
CA ASP A 229 -4.33 12.48 25.09
C ASP A 229 -3.94 13.73 24.28
N LEU A 230 -4.36 14.90 24.77
CA LEU A 230 -4.10 16.20 24.13
C LEU A 230 -2.60 16.55 24.06
N ARG A 231 -1.72 15.82 24.75
CA ARG A 231 -0.26 16.00 24.66
C ARG A 231 0.35 15.30 23.45
N LEU A 232 -0.40 14.40 22.81
CA LEU A 232 0.05 13.72 21.59
C LEU A 232 -0.26 14.58 20.37
N TYR A 233 0.62 14.51 19.37
CA TYR A 233 0.36 15.13 18.09
C TYR A 233 -0.50 14.21 17.23
N SER A 234 -1.70 14.67 16.93
CA SER A 234 -2.65 14.01 16.03
C SER A 234 -2.18 14.14 14.57
N CYS A 235 -1.37 13.19 14.12
CA CYS A 235 -0.72 13.18 12.81
C CYS A 235 -1.60 12.53 11.73
N PRO A 236 -1.94 13.24 10.64
CA PRO A 236 -2.70 12.67 9.54
C PRO A 236 -1.83 11.73 8.68
N ILE A 237 -2.44 10.65 8.17
CA ILE A 237 -1.86 9.73 7.20
C ILE A 237 -2.50 9.99 5.84
N TYR A 238 -1.69 10.26 4.81
CA TYR A 238 -2.12 10.41 3.43
C TYR A 238 -1.55 9.33 2.51
N LYS A 239 -2.32 8.95 1.50
CA LYS A 239 -1.91 8.02 0.45
C LYS A 239 -0.78 8.59 -0.42
N LYS A 240 -0.77 9.90 -0.61
CA LYS A 240 0.14 10.64 -1.49
C LYS A 240 0.57 11.96 -0.83
N PRO A 241 1.68 12.59 -1.26
CA PRO A 241 2.11 13.90 -0.73
C PRO A 241 1.09 15.02 -0.96
N VAL A 242 0.21 14.89 -1.96
CA VAL A 242 -0.88 15.84 -2.22
C VAL A 242 -1.99 15.64 -1.18
N ARG A 243 -2.01 16.51 -0.17
CA ARG A 243 -2.88 16.41 1.03
C ARG A 243 -4.29 16.92 0.78
N THR A 244 -5.10 16.10 0.13
CA THR A 244 -6.54 16.33 -0.08
C THR A 244 -7.36 15.27 0.64
N ASP A 245 -8.66 15.52 0.83
CA ASP A 245 -9.57 14.55 1.46
C ASP A 245 -9.62 13.21 0.71
N MET A 246 -9.43 13.23 -0.61
CA MET A 246 -9.35 12.04 -1.45
C MET A 246 -8.15 11.14 -1.14
N ASN A 247 -7.08 11.72 -0.59
CA ASN A 247 -5.86 11.01 -0.22
C ASN A 247 -5.74 10.78 1.29
N TYR A 248 -6.63 11.35 2.11
CA TYR A 248 -6.62 11.13 3.56
C TYR A 248 -7.03 9.68 3.87
N ILE A 249 -6.31 9.04 4.80
CA ILE A 249 -6.56 7.65 5.20
C ILE A 249 -7.08 7.58 6.64
N ALA A 250 -6.32 8.14 7.57
CA ALA A 250 -6.59 8.07 9.00
C ALA A 250 -5.70 9.07 9.73
N THR A 251 -5.85 9.14 11.05
CA THR A 251 -5.00 9.93 11.93
C THR A 251 -4.45 9.03 13.02
N VAL A 252 -3.19 9.25 13.40
CA VAL A 252 -2.50 8.54 14.46
C VAL A 252 -1.88 9.53 15.43
N ASP A 253 -1.80 9.14 16.69
CA ASP A 253 -1.24 9.95 17.75
C ASP A 253 0.25 9.66 17.91
N LEU A 254 1.06 10.71 17.73
CA LEU A 254 2.52 10.66 17.80
C LEU A 254 3.01 11.40 19.05
N LYS A 255 3.86 10.74 19.83
CA LYS A 255 4.45 11.34 21.02
C LYS A 255 5.39 12.48 20.65
N THR A 256 5.38 13.54 21.45
CA THR A 256 6.27 14.69 21.28
C THR A 256 6.64 15.32 22.62
N SER A 257 7.73 16.09 22.65
CA SER A 257 8.11 16.95 23.79
C SER A 257 7.74 18.43 23.57
N LEU A 258 7.32 18.80 22.35
CA LEU A 258 6.84 20.14 22.02
C LEU A 258 5.31 20.16 22.00
N PRO A 259 4.66 21.32 22.17
CA PRO A 259 3.21 21.44 22.00
C PRO A 259 2.77 20.95 20.61
N PRO A 260 1.64 20.22 20.47
CA PRO A 260 1.15 19.72 19.19
C PRO A 260 1.04 20.79 18.09
N GLU A 261 0.74 22.03 18.45
CA GLU A 261 0.62 23.19 17.55
C GLU A 261 1.91 23.44 16.77
N HIS A 262 3.07 23.14 17.36
CA HIS A 262 4.36 23.23 16.69
C HIS A 262 4.39 22.37 15.42
N TRP A 263 3.87 21.14 15.49
CA TRP A 263 3.86 20.19 14.37
C TRP A 263 2.72 20.46 13.40
N ILE A 264 1.61 21.02 13.87
CA ILE A 264 0.54 21.52 13.00
C ILE A 264 1.09 22.61 12.09
N LEU A 265 1.79 23.62 12.63
CA LEU A 265 2.36 24.72 11.85
C LEU A 265 3.45 24.27 10.88
N ARG A 266 4.19 23.20 11.22
CA ARG A 266 5.17 22.57 10.31
C ARG A 266 4.53 21.67 9.25
N GLY A 267 3.22 21.44 9.34
CA GLY A 267 2.53 20.52 8.46
C GLY A 267 3.13 19.13 8.53
N VAL A 268 3.34 18.56 9.71
CA VAL A 268 3.80 17.17 9.83
C VAL A 268 2.72 16.22 9.30
N ALA A 269 3.13 15.19 8.58
CA ALA A 269 2.21 14.14 8.13
C ALA A 269 2.94 12.81 7.94
N LEU A 270 2.18 11.72 7.97
CA LEU A 270 2.61 10.42 7.50
C LEU A 270 2.13 10.20 6.07
N LEU A 271 2.99 9.66 5.23
CA LEU A 271 2.74 9.40 3.82
C LEU A 271 2.92 7.92 3.50
N CYS A 272 2.00 7.37 2.70
CA CYS A 272 2.19 6.04 2.10
C CYS A 272 3.13 6.08 0.89
N ASP A 273 3.36 7.24 0.32
CA ASP A 273 4.26 7.41 -0.81
C ASP A 273 4.90 8.79 -0.75
N VAL A 274 6.16 8.86 -1.12
CA VAL A 274 6.98 10.08 -1.16
C VAL A 274 7.28 10.51 -2.60
N LYS A 275 6.73 9.80 -3.59
CA LYS A 275 6.87 10.06 -5.02
C LYS A 275 5.59 10.62 -5.64
#